data_AF-A0A821LWA8-F1
#
_entry.id   AF-A0A821LWA8-F1
#
_cell.length_a   1.000
_cell.length_b   1.000
_cell.length_c   1.000
_cell.angle_alpha   90.00
_cell.angle_beta   90.00
_cell.angle_gamma   90.00
#
_symmetry.space_group_name_H-M   'P 1'
#
loop_
_entity.id
_entity.type
_entity.pdbx_description
1 polymer ?
#
loop_
_entity_poly.entity_id
_entity_poly.type
_entity_poly.pdbx_seq_one_letter_code
_entity_poly.pdbx_strand_id
1 'polypeptide(L)'
;KLGTTAVKQSHLNDFGIDYIGCRDWTDPNGMNCDPYNGDTDCNVELPMLCMKYDYSPRPPYFIYGNGAAMPAANYAGWNQGHVSTTMPVKASRFENRAQASAFCATALGAGWEVVAIWSGQGKWISGMNGTKYAGAEWTANTGQMQSGGWHFYSYGNVRKDTRFWIHGPDDQSSTCWSR
;
A
#
# COMPACT_ATOMS: atom_id res chain seq x y z
N LYS A 1 5.42 -20.04 9.48
CA LYS A 1 6.01 -18.68 9.33
C LYS A 1 4.86 -17.73 9.03
N LEU A 2 4.83 -16.56 9.66
CA LEU A 2 3.81 -15.55 9.39
C LEU A 2 4.34 -14.51 8.40
N GLY A 3 3.44 -13.98 7.58
CA GLY A 3 3.67 -12.88 6.66
C GLY A 3 2.71 -11.73 6.92
N THR A 4 3.13 -10.54 6.52
CA THR A 4 2.34 -9.32 6.63
C THR A 4 1.30 -9.28 5.53
N THR A 5 0.09 -8.88 5.88
CA THR A 5 -0.96 -8.57 4.92
C THR A 5 -1.43 -7.12 4.99
N ALA A 6 -2.05 -6.66 3.92
CA ALA A 6 -2.75 -5.38 3.87
C ALA A 6 -4.24 -5.57 3.59
N VAL A 7 -5.03 -4.55 3.89
CA VAL A 7 -6.46 -4.49 3.60
C VAL A 7 -6.83 -3.16 2.95
N LYS A 8 -7.92 -3.18 2.19
CA LYS A 8 -8.61 -1.95 1.75
C LYS A 8 -9.46 -1.43 2.89
N GLN A 9 -9.19 -0.21 3.34
CA GLN A 9 -9.93 0.45 4.41
C GLN A 9 -11.14 1.23 3.89
N SER A 10 -10.97 1.90 2.75
CA SER A 10 -12.05 2.66 2.13
C SER A 10 -11.83 2.78 0.62
N HIS A 11 -12.91 3.11 -0.08
CA HIS A 11 -12.91 3.47 -1.50
C HIS A 11 -13.55 4.84 -1.66
N LEU A 12 -12.92 5.74 -2.41
CA LEU A 12 -13.53 7.02 -2.78
C LEU A 12 -14.00 6.94 -4.24
N ASN A 13 -15.30 6.66 -4.42
CA ASN A 13 -15.91 6.43 -5.74
C ASN A 13 -15.67 7.60 -6.71
N ASP A 14 -15.75 8.84 -6.21
CA ASP A 14 -15.61 10.06 -7.02
C ASP A 14 -14.25 10.18 -7.69
N PHE A 15 -13.23 9.48 -7.16
CA PHE A 15 -11.86 9.52 -7.68
C PHE A 15 -11.37 8.16 -8.18
N GLY A 16 -12.11 7.08 -7.95
CA GLY A 16 -11.65 5.72 -8.26
C GLY A 16 -10.36 5.34 -7.51
N ILE A 17 -10.24 5.76 -6.24
CA ILE A 17 -9.05 5.50 -5.42
C ILE A 17 -9.38 4.66 -4.19
N ASP A 18 -8.44 3.82 -3.82
CA ASP A 18 -8.48 2.99 -2.63
C ASP A 18 -7.54 3.52 -1.56
N TYR A 19 -8.02 3.53 -0.31
CA TYR A 19 -7.17 3.68 0.86
C TYR A 19 -6.77 2.28 1.33
N ILE A 20 -5.50 1.94 1.15
CA ILE A 20 -4.98 0.61 1.42
C ILE A 20 -3.89 0.73 2.46
N GLY A 21 -3.86 -0.22 3.38
CA GLY A 21 -2.77 -0.29 4.32
C GLY A 21 -2.88 -1.43 5.30
N CYS A 22 -1.92 -1.41 6.21
CA CYS A 22 -1.86 -2.31 7.34
C CYS A 22 -2.65 -1.64 8.48
N ARG A 23 -3.87 -2.15 8.74
CA ARG A 23 -4.83 -1.59 9.71
C ARG A 23 -4.39 -1.84 11.16
N ASP A 24 -4.60 -0.81 11.98
CA ASP A 24 -4.26 -0.71 13.40
C ASP A 24 -4.77 -1.90 14.26
N TRP A 25 -4.03 -2.24 15.32
CA TRP A 25 -4.18 -3.42 16.19
C TRP A 25 -5.56 -3.55 16.90
N THR A 26 -6.41 -2.54 16.80
CA THR A 26 -7.67 -2.41 17.56
C THR A 26 -8.94 -2.67 16.75
N ASP A 27 -8.85 -3.17 15.51
CA ASP A 27 -10.05 -3.48 14.72
C ASP A 27 -10.79 -4.72 15.26
N PRO A 28 -12.04 -4.57 15.77
CA PRO A 28 -12.83 -5.69 16.28
C PRO A 28 -13.24 -6.69 15.19
N ASN A 29 -13.05 -6.37 13.89
CA ASN A 29 -13.35 -7.27 12.78
C ASN A 29 -12.18 -8.20 12.41
N GLY A 30 -11.05 -8.13 13.15
CA GLY A 30 -9.94 -9.06 12.97
C GLY A 30 -9.23 -8.90 11.63
N MET A 31 -9.15 -7.68 11.07
CA MET A 31 -8.31 -7.31 9.93
C MET A 31 -6.96 -6.70 10.34
N ASN A 32 -6.54 -6.94 11.59
CA ASN A 32 -5.25 -6.53 12.13
C ASN A 32 -4.12 -7.16 11.30
N CYS A 33 -3.17 -6.32 10.94
CA CYS A 33 -1.89 -6.73 10.37
C CYS A 33 -0.79 -6.53 11.42
N ASP A 34 0.30 -7.28 11.31
CA ASP A 34 1.48 -7.10 12.13
C ASP A 34 2.68 -6.95 11.18
N PRO A 35 3.11 -5.71 10.91
CA PRO A 35 4.22 -5.48 9.98
C PRO A 35 5.58 -5.84 10.58
N TYR A 36 5.66 -6.15 11.87
CA TYR A 36 6.90 -6.49 12.56
C TYR A 36 7.11 -8.00 12.63
N ASN A 37 6.06 -8.76 12.94
CA ASN A 37 6.12 -10.23 13.09
C ASN A 37 5.36 -11.02 12.02
N GLY A 38 4.51 -10.36 11.24
CA GLY A 38 3.55 -10.99 10.33
C GLY A 38 2.27 -11.41 11.05
N ASP A 39 1.17 -11.45 10.31
CA ASP A 39 -0.18 -11.69 10.84
C ASP A 39 -0.90 -12.91 10.24
N THR A 40 -0.39 -13.44 9.13
CA THR A 40 -1.06 -14.53 8.38
C THR A 40 -0.08 -15.64 8.05
N ASP A 41 -0.48 -16.91 8.18
CA ASP A 41 0.37 -18.05 7.77
C ASP A 41 0.70 -17.99 6.27
N CYS A 42 1.98 -18.05 5.93
CA CYS A 42 2.47 -17.94 4.56
C CYS A 42 1.93 -18.99 3.57
N ASN A 43 1.30 -20.06 4.07
CA ASN A 43 0.67 -21.10 3.26
C ASN A 43 -0.81 -20.85 2.97
N VAL A 44 -1.40 -19.78 3.52
CA VAL A 44 -2.75 -19.33 3.15
C VAL A 44 -2.71 -18.75 1.73
N GLU A 45 -3.73 -19.07 0.94
CA GLU A 45 -3.90 -18.51 -0.39
C GLU A 45 -4.64 -17.17 -0.30
N LEU A 46 -3.91 -16.07 -0.48
CA LEU A 46 -4.46 -14.72 -0.56
C LEU A 46 -4.02 -14.06 -1.87
N PRO A 47 -4.82 -13.15 -2.44
CA PRO A 47 -4.37 -12.35 -3.56
C PRO A 47 -3.12 -11.55 -3.19
N MET A 48 -2.19 -11.38 -4.13
CA MET A 48 -1.06 -10.48 -3.94
C MET A 48 -1.46 -9.07 -4.36
N LEU A 49 -1.15 -8.08 -3.52
CA LEU A 49 -1.32 -6.68 -3.88
C LEU A 49 -0.13 -6.22 -4.71
N CYS A 50 -0.42 -5.81 -5.93
CA CYS A 50 0.56 -5.30 -6.87
C CYS A 50 0.31 -3.83 -7.14
N MET A 51 1.38 -3.12 -7.47
CA MET A 51 1.30 -1.72 -7.90
C MET A 51 2.07 -1.48 -9.18
N LYS A 52 1.60 -0.49 -9.93
CA LYS A 52 2.29 0.08 -11.08
C LYS A 52 2.52 1.56 -10.81
N TYR A 53 3.80 1.92 -10.68
CA TYR A 53 4.21 3.30 -10.52
C TYR A 53 4.31 3.96 -11.89
N ASP A 54 3.34 4.82 -12.20
CA ASP A 54 3.22 5.50 -13.50
C ASP A 54 3.18 7.03 -13.36
N TYR A 55 3.53 7.53 -12.17
CA TYR A 55 3.52 8.94 -11.81
C TYR A 55 2.14 9.60 -11.94
N SER A 56 1.07 8.81 -11.84
CA SER A 56 -0.28 9.33 -11.97
C SER A 56 -0.54 10.50 -11.01
N PRO A 57 -1.19 11.58 -11.49
CA PRO A 57 -1.44 12.76 -10.68
C PRO A 57 -2.34 12.41 -9.49
N ARG A 58 -2.08 13.06 -8.36
CA ARG A 58 -2.87 12.90 -7.14
C ARG A 58 -4.26 13.54 -7.31
N PRO A 59 -5.38 12.81 -7.10
CA PRO A 59 -6.72 13.41 -7.05
C PRO A 59 -6.92 14.38 -5.88
N PRO A 60 -7.95 15.25 -5.93
CA PRO A 60 -8.28 16.21 -4.87
C PRO A 60 -8.98 15.58 -3.64
N TYR A 61 -8.49 14.45 -3.14
CA TYR A 61 -9.04 13.87 -1.93
C TYR A 61 -8.63 14.68 -0.68
N PHE A 62 -9.54 14.77 0.28
CA PHE A 62 -9.24 15.34 1.59
C PHE A 62 -8.52 14.32 2.48
N ILE A 63 -7.58 14.82 3.26
CA ILE A 63 -6.96 14.05 4.34
C ILE A 63 -7.72 14.39 5.62
N TYR A 64 -8.30 13.37 6.24
CA TYR A 64 -9.04 13.48 7.49
C TYR A 64 -8.22 12.90 8.64
N GLY A 65 -8.34 13.49 9.83
CA GLY A 65 -7.63 13.07 11.03
C GLY A 65 -6.50 14.03 11.44
N ASN A 66 -6.07 13.92 12.70
CA ASN A 66 -5.13 14.87 13.32
C ASN A 66 -3.67 14.42 13.28
N GLY A 67 -3.37 13.33 12.56
CA GLY A 67 -2.05 12.67 12.64
C GLY A 67 -1.84 12.00 14.00
N ALA A 68 -0.63 11.49 14.22
CA ALA A 68 -0.20 10.89 15.48
C ALA A 68 1.25 11.31 15.74
N ALA A 69 2.20 10.37 15.76
CA ALA A 69 3.63 10.68 15.80
C ALA A 69 4.10 11.45 14.56
N MET A 70 3.39 11.31 13.44
CA MET A 70 3.62 12.02 12.19
C MET A 70 2.37 12.80 11.76
N PRO A 71 2.49 13.80 10.84
CA PRO A 71 1.33 14.49 10.27
C PRO A 71 0.35 13.51 9.60
N ALA A 72 -0.94 13.84 9.55
CA ALA A 72 -1.97 13.00 8.94
C ALA A 72 -1.62 12.57 7.49
N ALA A 73 -1.00 13.47 6.73
CA ALA A 73 -0.55 13.20 5.36
C ALA A 73 0.48 12.05 5.26
N ASN A 74 1.25 11.78 6.32
CA ASN A 74 2.16 10.64 6.40
C ASN A 74 1.40 9.30 6.33
N TYR A 75 0.21 9.24 6.93
CA TYR A 75 -0.64 8.05 6.94
C TYR A 75 -1.66 8.03 5.79
N ALA A 76 -1.72 9.09 4.98
CA ALA A 76 -2.68 9.24 3.90
C ALA A 76 -1.99 9.73 2.62
N GLY A 77 -0.76 9.25 2.39
CA GLY A 77 0.06 9.60 1.24
C GLY A 77 -0.51 9.08 -0.09
N TRP A 78 0.03 9.56 -1.20
CA TRP A 78 -0.34 9.17 -2.56
C TRP A 78 0.72 8.25 -3.18
N ASN A 79 0.30 7.13 -3.77
CA ASN A 79 1.20 6.16 -4.40
C ASN A 79 1.81 6.64 -5.72
N GLN A 80 1.24 7.66 -6.37
CA GLN A 80 1.60 8.06 -7.74
C GLN A 80 1.47 6.92 -8.75
N GLY A 81 0.42 6.12 -8.60
CA GLY A 81 0.26 4.89 -9.34
C GLY A 81 -1.09 4.23 -9.17
N HIS A 82 -1.17 3.04 -9.75
CA HIS A 82 -2.32 2.14 -9.70
C HIS A 82 -2.02 0.91 -8.87
N VAL A 83 -3.03 0.38 -8.18
CA VAL A 83 -3.01 -0.92 -7.51
C VAL A 83 -4.02 -1.87 -8.11
N SER A 84 -3.66 -3.15 -8.09
CA SER A 84 -4.53 -4.25 -8.47
C SER A 84 -4.09 -5.52 -7.73
N THR A 85 -4.87 -6.58 -7.84
CA THR A 85 -4.62 -7.84 -7.16
C THR A 85 -4.53 -8.98 -8.14
N THR A 86 -3.66 -9.93 -7.85
CA THR A 86 -3.56 -11.20 -8.59
C THR A 86 -4.62 -12.20 -8.16
N MET A 87 -4.61 -13.41 -8.75
CA MET A 87 -5.31 -14.56 -8.17
C MET A 87 -4.67 -14.97 -6.84
N PRO A 88 -5.41 -15.63 -5.92
CA PRO A 88 -4.86 -16.11 -4.66
C PRO A 88 -3.61 -16.98 -4.84
N VAL A 89 -2.59 -16.75 -4.01
CA VAL A 89 -1.32 -17.47 -4.04
C VAL A 89 -0.80 -17.68 -2.62
N LYS A 90 -0.08 -18.78 -2.40
CA LYS A 90 0.69 -18.98 -1.17
C LYS A 90 1.95 -18.13 -1.22
N ALA A 91 2.12 -17.26 -0.24
CA ALA A 91 3.30 -16.42 -0.17
C ALA A 91 4.59 -17.20 0.11
N SER A 92 4.50 -18.41 0.69
CA SER A 92 5.62 -19.34 0.88
C SER A 92 6.22 -19.88 -0.43
N ARG A 93 5.56 -19.67 -1.58
CA ARG A 93 6.10 -20.03 -2.89
C ARG A 93 7.27 -19.15 -3.34
N PHE A 94 7.38 -17.94 -2.81
CA PHE A 94 8.39 -16.98 -3.24
C PHE A 94 9.64 -17.09 -2.36
N GLU A 95 10.79 -17.06 -3.00
CA GLU A 95 12.08 -17.04 -2.33
C GLU A 95 12.52 -15.62 -2.03
N ASN A 96 12.21 -14.63 -2.88
CA ASN A 96 12.60 -13.23 -2.66
C ASN A 96 11.61 -12.23 -3.26
N ARG A 97 11.83 -10.93 -2.99
CA ARG A 97 10.97 -9.85 -3.50
C ARG A 97 10.92 -9.82 -5.03
N ALA A 98 12.04 -10.10 -5.70
CA ALA A 98 12.09 -10.09 -7.16
C ALA A 98 11.15 -11.16 -7.76
N GLN A 99 11.06 -12.34 -7.15
CA GLN A 99 10.10 -13.37 -7.59
C GLN A 99 8.64 -12.96 -7.35
N ALA A 100 8.33 -12.31 -6.22
CA ALA A 100 7.01 -11.77 -5.96
C ALA A 100 6.63 -10.65 -6.95
N SER A 101 7.57 -9.73 -7.25
CA SER A 101 7.38 -8.72 -8.30
C SER A 101 7.24 -9.34 -9.69
N ALA A 102 8.00 -10.37 -10.03
CA ALA A 102 7.87 -11.08 -11.31
C ALA A 102 6.49 -11.75 -11.45
N PHE A 103 5.92 -12.24 -10.35
CA PHE A 103 4.55 -12.75 -10.33
C PHE A 103 3.51 -11.64 -10.60
N CYS A 104 3.67 -10.45 -9.98
CA CYS A 104 2.85 -9.29 -10.31
C CYS A 104 2.95 -8.91 -11.79
N ALA A 105 4.18 -8.85 -12.33
CA ALA A 105 4.42 -8.52 -13.73
C ALA A 105 3.82 -9.56 -14.69
N THR A 106 3.85 -10.84 -14.32
CA THR A 106 3.25 -11.93 -15.12
C THR A 106 1.72 -11.84 -15.12
N ALA A 107 1.12 -11.50 -13.97
CA ALA A 107 -0.33 -11.45 -13.82
C ALA A 107 -0.96 -10.20 -14.43
N LEU A 108 -0.27 -9.06 -14.39
CA LEU A 108 -0.84 -7.74 -14.69
C LEU A 108 -0.11 -6.98 -15.81
N GLY A 109 1.04 -7.48 -16.26
CA GLY A 109 1.87 -6.90 -17.31
C GLY A 109 3.15 -6.23 -16.80
N ALA A 110 3.99 -5.78 -17.73
CA ALA A 110 5.25 -5.13 -17.40
C ALA A 110 5.06 -3.86 -16.54
N GLY A 111 5.94 -3.69 -15.55
CA GLY A 111 5.95 -2.54 -14.63
C GLY A 111 5.08 -2.72 -13.38
N TRP A 112 4.39 -3.86 -13.22
CA TRP A 112 3.72 -4.21 -11.98
C TRP A 112 4.66 -4.94 -11.02
N GLU A 113 4.71 -4.49 -9.77
CA GLU A 113 5.56 -5.04 -8.71
C GLU A 113 4.75 -5.28 -7.43
N VAL A 114 5.26 -6.14 -6.54
CA VAL A 114 4.61 -6.35 -5.24
C VAL A 114 4.66 -5.07 -4.41
N VAL A 115 3.54 -4.74 -3.76
CA VAL A 115 3.47 -3.56 -2.89
C VAL A 115 4.34 -3.73 -1.64
N ALA A 116 5.04 -2.67 -1.28
CA ALA A 116 5.88 -2.58 -0.09
C ALA A 116 5.49 -1.36 0.75
N ILE A 117 4.46 -1.47 1.59
CA ILE A 117 3.76 -0.32 2.18
C ILE A 117 4.67 0.61 3.01
N TRP A 118 5.67 0.08 3.74
CA TRP A 118 6.64 0.88 4.50
C TRP A 118 7.70 1.55 3.61
N SER A 119 7.92 1.08 2.38
CA SER A 119 9.04 1.52 1.53
C SER A 119 8.77 2.88 0.88
N GLY A 120 7.99 3.73 1.55
CA GLY A 120 7.67 5.07 1.09
C GLY A 120 6.69 5.10 -0.08
N GLN A 121 5.72 4.20 -0.10
CA GLN A 121 4.69 4.19 -1.15
C GLN A 121 3.71 5.34 -0.99
N GLY A 122 3.33 5.69 0.24
CA GLY A 122 2.54 6.89 0.51
C GLY A 122 3.39 8.16 0.41
N LYS A 123 3.35 8.85 -0.73
CA LYS A 123 4.06 10.12 -0.94
C LYS A 123 3.24 11.30 -0.46
N TRP A 124 3.85 12.23 0.26
CA TRP A 124 3.15 13.37 0.82
C TRP A 124 4.02 14.61 0.92
N ILE A 125 3.37 15.76 1.02
CA ILE A 125 4.00 17.07 1.25
C ILE A 125 3.30 17.75 2.43
N SER A 126 3.99 18.66 3.12
CA SER A 126 3.38 19.41 4.22
C SER A 126 2.15 20.20 3.74
N GLY A 127 1.04 20.12 4.48
CA GLY A 127 -0.23 20.77 4.15
C GLY A 127 -1.01 20.15 2.98
N MET A 128 -0.64 18.95 2.52
CA MET A 128 -1.40 18.18 1.53
C MET A 128 -2.86 18.00 1.99
N ASN A 129 -3.82 18.28 1.10
CA ASN A 129 -5.26 18.13 1.34
C ASN A 129 -6.02 18.14 -0.02
N GLY A 130 -7.34 18.31 0.00
CA GLY A 130 -8.17 18.37 -1.22
C GLY A 130 -7.98 19.60 -2.11
N THR A 131 -7.21 20.61 -1.69
CA THR A 131 -6.88 21.81 -2.50
C THR A 131 -5.39 21.91 -2.86
N LYS A 132 -4.52 21.20 -2.13
CA LYS A 132 -3.08 21.05 -2.40
C LYS A 132 -2.81 19.66 -2.98
N TYR A 133 -3.28 19.44 -4.21
CA TYR A 133 -3.20 18.19 -4.98
C TYR A 133 -2.57 18.44 -6.36
N ALA A 134 -2.69 17.48 -7.30
CA ALA A 134 -2.15 17.62 -8.66
C ALA A 134 -2.34 19.03 -9.23
N GLY A 135 -1.22 19.68 -9.59
CA GLY A 135 -1.19 21.10 -9.91
C GLY A 135 0.16 21.74 -9.64
N ALA A 136 0.22 23.07 -9.73
CA ALA A 136 1.44 23.84 -9.54
C ALA A 136 1.96 23.72 -8.10
N GLU A 137 1.09 23.74 -7.09
CA GLU A 137 1.46 23.62 -5.68
C GLU A 137 2.05 22.25 -5.35
N TRP A 138 1.47 21.16 -5.86
CA TRP A 138 2.06 19.83 -5.67
C TRP A 138 3.40 19.70 -6.39
N THR A 139 3.45 20.12 -7.66
CA THR A 139 4.66 20.04 -8.50
C THR A 139 5.81 20.87 -7.94
N ALA A 140 5.54 22.11 -7.50
CA ALA A 140 6.54 23.01 -6.92
C ALA A 140 7.13 22.49 -5.61
N ASN A 141 6.41 21.63 -4.89
CA ASN A 141 6.85 21.06 -3.61
C ASN A 141 7.34 19.61 -3.75
N THR A 142 7.53 19.09 -4.97
CA THR A 142 8.07 17.73 -5.19
C THR A 142 9.45 17.52 -4.55
N GLY A 143 10.29 18.56 -4.50
CA GLY A 143 11.57 18.53 -3.78
C GLY A 143 11.44 18.44 -2.25
N GLN A 144 10.24 18.65 -1.71
CA GLN A 144 9.90 18.50 -0.29
C GLN A 144 9.08 17.23 -0.03
N MET A 145 8.94 16.37 -1.03
CA MET A 145 8.13 15.16 -0.92
C MET A 145 8.75 14.20 0.08
N GLN A 146 7.95 13.84 1.07
CA GLN A 146 8.26 12.83 2.06
C GLN A 146 7.49 11.56 1.74
N SER A 147 7.85 10.48 2.40
CA SER A 147 7.15 9.22 2.25
C SER A 147 7.12 8.47 3.57
N GLY A 148 6.06 7.72 3.81
CA GLY A 148 5.95 6.92 5.02
C GLY A 148 4.53 6.42 5.24
N GLY A 149 4.27 6.07 6.49
CA GLY A 149 3.01 5.50 6.92
C GLY A 149 2.87 4.02 6.53
N TRP A 150 1.89 3.40 7.18
CA TRP A 150 1.46 2.03 6.91
C TRP A 150 0.28 1.98 5.93
N HIS A 151 0.03 3.09 5.24
CA HIS A 151 -1.17 3.33 4.48
C HIS A 151 -0.92 4.32 3.35
N PHE A 152 -1.66 4.18 2.26
CA PHE A 152 -1.62 5.10 1.14
C PHE A 152 -2.93 5.06 0.34
N TYR A 153 -3.14 6.12 -0.43
CA TYR A 153 -4.12 6.18 -1.50
C TYR A 153 -3.46 5.85 -2.83
N SER A 154 -4.18 5.11 -3.68
CA SER A 154 -3.78 4.80 -5.06
C SER A 154 -5.02 4.63 -5.93
N TYR A 155 -4.88 4.84 -7.24
CA TYR A 155 -5.93 4.45 -8.18
C TYR A 155 -6.16 2.95 -8.14
N GLY A 156 -7.40 2.53 -7.98
CA GLY A 156 -7.70 1.11 -7.84
C GLY A 156 -9.15 0.86 -7.47
N ASN A 157 -9.54 -0.40 -7.58
CA ASN A 157 -10.79 -0.91 -7.05
C ASN A 157 -10.60 -2.34 -6.55
N VAL A 158 -9.64 -2.52 -5.64
CA VAL A 158 -9.37 -3.82 -5.03
C VAL A 158 -10.52 -4.22 -4.11
N ARG A 159 -10.61 -5.52 -3.85
CA ARG A 159 -11.64 -6.09 -2.98
C ARG A 159 -11.52 -5.59 -1.54
N LYS A 160 -12.64 -5.49 -0.82
CA LYS A 160 -12.64 -5.11 0.62
C LYS A 160 -12.90 -6.28 1.56
N ASP A 161 -13.25 -7.44 1.00
CA ASP A 161 -13.66 -8.65 1.73
C ASP A 161 -12.51 -9.65 1.90
N THR A 162 -11.28 -9.25 1.57
CA THR A 162 -10.08 -10.09 1.70
C THR A 162 -8.87 -9.26 2.12
N ARG A 163 -7.89 -9.97 2.67
CA ARG A 163 -6.52 -9.48 2.87
C ARG A 163 -5.69 -9.72 1.61
N PHE A 164 -4.57 -9.02 1.52
CA PHE A 164 -3.63 -9.14 0.43
C PHE A 164 -2.21 -9.39 0.93
N TRP A 165 -1.49 -10.28 0.26
CA TRP A 165 -0.06 -10.38 0.46
C TRP A 165 0.62 -9.10 -0.01
N ILE A 166 1.42 -8.54 0.89
CA ILE A 166 2.36 -7.48 0.59
C ILE A 166 3.76 -8.00 0.90
N HIS A 167 4.77 -7.36 0.33
CA HIS A 167 6.09 -7.42 0.94
C HIS A 167 5.98 -6.80 2.34
N GLY A 168 6.80 -7.16 3.32
CA GLY A 168 6.94 -6.51 4.64
C GLY A 168 8.34 -5.88 4.79
N PRO A 169 8.60 -5.07 5.82
CA PRO A 169 9.86 -4.33 5.97
C PRO A 169 11.13 -5.15 5.80
N ASP A 170 12.08 -4.59 5.03
CA ASP A 170 13.37 -5.22 4.74
C ASP A 170 14.22 -5.44 6.00
N ASP A 171 13.96 -4.73 7.09
CA ASP A 171 14.61 -4.91 8.39
C ASP A 171 13.84 -5.86 9.32
N GLN A 172 12.61 -6.24 8.98
CA GLN A 172 11.74 -7.08 9.81
C GLN A 172 11.69 -8.54 9.30
N SER A 173 11.10 -9.42 10.11
CA SER A 173 10.95 -10.87 9.80
C SER A 173 9.56 -11.21 9.23
N SER A 174 8.73 -10.21 9.01
CA SER A 174 7.31 -10.28 8.69
C SER A 174 7.00 -10.52 7.21
N THR A 175 8.00 -10.79 6.38
CA THR A 175 7.81 -11.17 4.96
C THR A 175 7.91 -12.67 4.80
N CYS A 176 7.00 -13.29 4.04
CA CYS A 176 7.01 -14.73 3.81
C CYS A 176 8.23 -15.24 3.03
N TRP A 177 8.71 -14.47 2.07
CA TRP A 177 9.93 -14.72 1.31
C TRP A 177 11.17 -14.14 2.00
N SER A 178 12.36 -14.55 1.54
CA SER A 178 13.64 -13.94 1.94
C SER A 178 13.82 -12.57 1.28
N ARG A 179 14.83 -11.81 1.73
CA ARG A 179 15.09 -10.44 1.26
C ARG A 179 15.66 -10.47 -0.15
#